data_AF-A0A1V4TJG9-F1
#
_entry.id   AF-A0A1V4TJG9-F1
#
_cell.length_a   1.000
_cell.length_b   1.000
_cell.length_c   1.000
_cell.angle_alpha   90.00
_cell.angle_beta   90.00
_cell.angle_gamma   90.00
#
_symmetry.space_group_name_H-M   'P 1'
#
loop_
_entity.id
_entity.type
_entity.pdbx_description
1 polymer ?
#
loop_
_entity_poly.entity_id
_entity_poly.type
_entity_poly.pdbx_seq_one_letter_code
_entity_poly.pdbx_strand_id
1 'polypeptide(L)'
;MYASEHGQTRNDEINIITKGGNYGWPLYEGNDTAPGFIKPLRAYTEFTLAPSGIAYYENALYVAGLRGSQLRKLNLSADGKTILGEEALLTDLGRIRDVVEHEGYLYISTCNRDGRGTPQSGDDKIIRIKLD
;
A
#
# COMPACT_ATOMS: atom_id res chain seq x y z
N MET A 1 10.58 3.36 9.27
CA MET A 1 9.38 2.49 9.32
C MET A 1 8.35 3.11 8.41
N TYR A 2 7.64 2.29 7.64
CA TYR A 2 6.53 2.74 6.78
C TYR A 2 5.22 2.19 7.33
N ALA A 3 4.10 2.83 7.00
CA ALA A 3 2.76 2.31 7.25
C ALA A 3 1.85 2.69 6.09
N SER A 4 0.82 1.89 5.83
CA SER A 4 -0.28 2.28 4.95
C SER A 4 -1.55 2.52 5.74
N GLU A 5 -2.39 3.42 5.26
CA GLU A 5 -3.62 3.82 5.93
C GLU A 5 -4.78 3.93 4.94
N HIS A 6 -5.96 3.49 5.37
CA HIS A 6 -7.20 3.76 4.66
C HIS A 6 -7.69 5.17 5.02
N GLY A 7 -7.94 6.00 4.02
CA GLY A 7 -8.62 7.27 4.24
C GLY A 7 -10.14 7.08 4.43
N GLN A 8 -10.86 8.13 4.83
CA GLN A 8 -12.30 8.03 5.15
C GLN A 8 -13.17 7.56 3.96
N THR A 9 -12.78 7.91 2.73
CA THR A 9 -13.50 7.52 1.50
C THR A 9 -12.55 7.40 0.32
N ARG A 10 -11.57 8.31 0.28
CA ARG A 10 -10.40 8.38 -0.58
C ARG A 10 -9.25 8.91 0.29
N ASN A 11 -8.15 9.36 -0.33
CA ASN A 11 -6.99 9.90 0.40
C ASN A 11 -6.30 8.79 1.21
N ASP A 12 -6.24 7.57 0.66
CA ASP A 12 -5.45 6.50 1.27
C ASP A 12 -3.98 6.90 1.29
N GLU A 13 -3.23 6.48 2.30
CA GLU A 13 -1.90 7.01 2.55
C GLU A 13 -0.82 5.94 2.68
N ILE A 14 0.40 6.32 2.31
CA ILE A 14 1.64 5.67 2.74
C ILE A 14 2.43 6.69 3.55
N ASN A 15 2.75 6.35 4.78
CA ASN A 15 3.37 7.22 5.77
C ASN A 15 4.77 6.75 6.14
N ILE A 16 5.70 7.69 6.33
CA ILE A 16 6.97 7.42 7.01
C ILE A 16 6.74 7.66 8.50
N ILE A 17 6.84 6.60 9.28
CA ILE A 17 6.55 6.66 10.71
C ILE A 17 7.74 7.20 11.49
N THR A 18 7.48 8.25 12.26
CA THR A 18 8.41 8.89 13.20
C THR A 18 7.86 8.77 14.61
N LYS A 19 8.75 8.56 15.58
CA LYS A 19 8.36 8.40 16.99
C LYS A 19 7.68 9.67 17.50
N GLY A 20 6.45 9.54 17.99
CA GLY A 20 5.66 10.66 18.50
C GLY A 20 5.02 11.55 17.42
N GLY A 21 5.06 11.12 16.15
CA GLY A 21 4.46 11.86 15.05
C GLY A 21 2.94 11.93 15.11
N ASN A 22 2.39 13.07 14.66
CA ASN A 22 0.96 13.27 14.44
C ASN A 22 0.69 13.29 12.93
N TYR A 23 -0.16 12.38 12.45
CA TYR A 23 -0.47 12.20 11.03
C TYR A 23 -1.79 12.84 10.61
N GLY A 24 -2.44 13.61 11.49
CA GLY A 24 -3.50 14.55 11.14
C GLY A 24 -4.92 14.05 11.37
N TRP A 25 -5.19 12.75 11.23
CA TRP A 25 -6.54 12.22 11.42
C TRP A 25 -7.10 12.49 12.84
N PRO A 26 -8.38 12.88 12.99
CA PRO A 26 -9.42 13.06 11.97
C PRO A 26 -9.54 14.48 11.41
N LEU A 27 -8.62 15.39 11.74
CA LEU A 27 -8.73 16.81 11.39
C LEU A 27 -8.15 17.12 10.00
N TYR A 28 -7.15 16.36 9.58
CA TYR A 28 -6.45 16.51 8.30
C TYR A 28 -6.25 15.14 7.67
N GLU A 29 -6.38 15.05 6.35
CA GLU A 29 -6.15 13.83 5.58
C GLU A 29 -5.50 14.11 4.21
N GLY A 30 -4.81 13.13 3.65
CA GLY A 30 -4.19 13.19 2.34
C GLY A 30 -3.14 14.29 2.22
N ASN A 31 -3.40 15.26 1.35
CA ASN A 31 -2.45 16.33 1.02
C ASN A 31 -2.62 17.61 1.87
N ASP A 32 -3.52 17.58 2.86
CA ASP A 32 -3.73 18.70 3.77
C ASP A 32 -2.43 19.12 4.46
N THR A 33 -2.40 20.36 4.97
CA THR A 33 -1.22 20.92 5.62
C THR A 33 -1.58 21.69 6.88
N ALA A 34 -0.96 21.37 8.00
CA ALA A 34 -1.11 22.10 9.25
C ALA A 34 0.17 22.04 10.10
N PRO A 35 0.41 23.04 10.98
CA PRO A 35 1.52 22.99 11.93
C PRO A 35 1.47 21.74 12.83
N GLY A 36 2.61 21.08 13.00
CA GLY A 36 2.75 19.90 13.87
C GLY A 36 2.24 18.59 13.28
N PHE A 37 1.72 18.60 12.05
CA PHE A 37 1.30 17.41 11.32
C PHE A 37 2.40 16.94 10.35
N ILE A 38 2.52 15.62 10.18
CA ILE A 38 3.44 14.97 9.27
C ILE A 38 2.66 14.50 8.04
N LYS A 39 3.07 15.00 6.87
CA LYS A 39 2.50 14.60 5.59
C LYS A 39 2.80 13.13 5.26
N PRO A 40 1.88 12.45 4.55
CA PRO A 40 2.18 11.18 3.96
C PRO A 40 3.25 11.30 2.88
N LEU A 41 4.02 10.22 2.71
CA LEU A 41 4.92 10.03 1.59
C LEU A 41 4.14 9.95 0.27
N ARG A 42 2.94 9.36 0.32
CA ARG A 42 2.00 9.27 -0.80
C ARG A 42 0.57 9.34 -0.29
N ALA A 43 -0.26 10.20 -0.88
CA ALA A 43 -1.71 10.21 -0.68
C ALA A 43 -2.44 9.91 -2.01
N TYR A 44 -3.16 8.80 -2.07
CA TYR A 44 -3.99 8.40 -3.22
C TYR A 44 -5.29 9.20 -3.22
N THR A 45 -5.25 10.36 -3.86
CA THR A 45 -6.40 11.28 -3.99
C THR A 45 -7.22 11.03 -5.25
N GLU A 46 -6.59 10.39 -6.23
CA GLU A 46 -7.11 10.19 -7.59
C GLU A 46 -7.90 8.88 -7.75
N PHE A 47 -7.71 7.92 -6.85
CA PHE A 47 -8.55 6.72 -6.71
C PHE A 47 -8.47 6.19 -5.26
N THR A 48 -9.34 5.23 -4.91
CA THR A 48 -9.27 4.52 -3.62
C THR A 48 -8.46 3.24 -3.80
N LEU A 49 -7.25 3.18 -3.24
CA LEU A 49 -6.43 1.96 -3.20
C LEU A 49 -6.96 0.99 -2.15
N ALA A 50 -7.41 1.50 -0.99
CA ALA A 50 -7.69 0.76 0.23
C ALA A 50 -6.50 -0.17 0.61
N PRO A 51 -5.35 0.43 0.95
CA PRO A 51 -4.08 -0.28 1.12
C PRO A 51 -4.01 -1.06 2.43
N SER A 52 -3.13 -2.05 2.50
CA SER A 52 -3.04 -2.95 3.63
C SER A 52 -1.63 -3.43 3.96
N GLY A 53 -1.24 -4.62 3.48
CA GLY A 53 0.09 -5.14 3.69
C GLY A 53 1.09 -4.30 2.93
N ILE A 54 2.25 -4.09 3.54
CA ILE A 54 3.39 -3.44 2.90
C ILE A 54 4.63 -4.31 3.11
N ALA A 55 5.38 -4.52 2.02
CA ALA A 55 6.70 -5.14 2.06
C ALA A 55 7.73 -4.17 1.51
N TYR A 56 8.97 -4.30 1.95
CA TYR A 56 10.10 -3.53 1.44
C TYR A 56 11.16 -4.48 0.88
N TYR A 57 11.69 -4.17 -0.30
CA TYR A 57 12.83 -4.86 -0.91
C TYR A 57 13.60 -3.88 -1.80
N GLU A 58 14.92 -3.81 -1.66
CA GLU A 58 15.82 -3.02 -2.54
C GLU A 58 15.31 -1.63 -2.93
N ASN A 59 15.03 -0.77 -1.95
CA ASN A 59 14.48 0.58 -2.16
C ASN A 59 13.13 0.61 -2.86
N ALA A 60 12.33 -0.46 -2.83
CA ALA A 60 10.96 -0.46 -3.29
C ALA A 60 10.00 -0.85 -2.15
N LEU A 61 8.85 -0.18 -2.10
CA LEU A 61 7.70 -0.64 -1.33
C LEU A 61 6.72 -1.35 -2.23
N TYR A 62 6.21 -2.48 -1.76
CA TYR A 62 5.13 -3.22 -2.37
C TYR A 62 3.91 -3.06 -1.48
N VAL A 63 2.82 -2.52 -2.04
CA VAL A 63 1.62 -2.15 -1.27
C VAL A 63 0.43 -2.92 -1.80
N ALA A 64 -0.15 -3.76 -0.96
CA ALA A 64 -1.35 -4.52 -1.27
C ALA A 64 -2.58 -3.59 -1.29
N GLY A 65 -3.29 -3.54 -2.42
CA GLY A 65 -4.52 -2.78 -2.58
C GLY A 65 -5.76 -3.67 -2.59
N LEU A 66 -6.70 -3.40 -1.68
CA LEU A 66 -7.97 -4.11 -1.63
C LEU A 66 -8.96 -3.63 -2.68
N ARG A 67 -9.48 -2.40 -2.55
CA ARG A 67 -10.49 -1.85 -3.46
C ARG A 67 -9.85 -1.47 -4.80
N GLY A 68 -8.60 -1.04 -4.77
CA GLY A 68 -7.81 -0.80 -5.98
C GLY A 68 -7.46 -2.09 -6.74
N SER A 69 -7.66 -3.27 -6.14
CA SER A 69 -7.42 -4.59 -6.75
C SER A 69 -6.08 -4.70 -7.46
N GLN A 70 -5.03 -4.21 -6.81
CA GLN A 70 -3.69 -4.14 -7.40
C GLN A 70 -2.60 -4.22 -6.34
N LEU A 71 -1.45 -4.81 -6.70
CA LEU A 71 -0.20 -4.67 -5.96
C LEU A 71 0.55 -3.48 -6.55
N ARG A 72 0.77 -2.42 -5.78
CA ARG A 72 1.56 -1.26 -6.22
C ARG A 72 3.04 -1.49 -5.88
N LYS A 73 3.94 -1.05 -6.76
CA LYS A 73 5.38 -0.95 -6.49
C LYS A 73 5.77 0.53 -6.50
N LEU A 74 6.33 1.02 -5.40
CA LEU A 74 6.82 2.39 -5.23
C LEU A 74 8.34 2.33 -5.14
N ASN A 75 9.04 2.79 -6.18
CA ASN A 75 10.50 2.91 -6.15
C ASN A 75 10.88 4.14 -5.32
N LEU A 76 11.78 3.97 -4.38
CA LEU A 76 12.21 4.99 -3.43
C LEU A 76 13.63 5.49 -3.73
N SER A 77 13.92 6.70 -3.28
CA SER A 77 15.29 7.21 -3.17
C SER A 77 16.13 6.34 -2.23
N ALA A 78 17.46 6.46 -2.34
CA ALA A 78 18.39 5.70 -1.49
C ALA A 78 18.22 5.96 0.02
N ASP A 79 17.70 7.13 0.40
CA ASP A 79 17.37 7.46 1.80
C ASP A 79 15.95 7.03 2.21
N GLY A 80 15.18 6.47 1.28
CA GLY A 80 13.82 5.97 1.49
C GLY A 80 12.76 7.05 1.69
N LYS A 81 13.07 8.33 1.43
CA LYS A 81 12.20 9.46 1.77
C LYS A 81 11.47 10.09 0.59
N THR A 82 11.74 9.65 -0.64
CA THR A 82 11.12 10.18 -1.85
C THR A 82 10.73 9.03 -2.76
N ILE A 83 9.55 9.11 -3.37
CA ILE A 83 9.13 8.17 -4.41
C ILE A 83 9.69 8.66 -5.75
N LEU A 84 10.52 7.83 -6.38
CA LEU A 84 11.13 8.08 -7.70
C LEU A 84 10.24 7.60 -8.85
N GLY A 85 9.35 6.64 -8.59
CA GLY A 85 8.43 6.11 -9.58
C GLY A 85 7.43 5.14 -8.96
N GLU A 86 6.30 4.93 -9.62
CA GLU A 86 5.23 4.09 -9.10
C GLU A 86 4.50 3.35 -10.23
N GLU A 87 4.22 2.06 -10.04
CA GLU A 87 3.49 1.24 -11.00
C GLU A 87 2.52 0.25 -10.35
N ALA A 88 1.54 -0.21 -11.13
CA ALA A 88 0.64 -1.31 -10.75
C ALA A 88 1.28 -2.62 -11.22
N LEU A 89 1.97 -3.31 -10.31
CA LEU A 89 2.77 -4.48 -10.64
C LEU A 89 1.91 -5.70 -10.99
N LEU A 90 0.79 -5.89 -10.28
CA LEU A 90 -0.17 -6.97 -10.52
C LEU A 90 -1.59 -6.42 -10.38
N THR A 91 -2.46 -6.69 -11.36
CA THR A 91 -3.85 -6.18 -11.40
C THR A 91 -4.91 -7.27 -11.54
N ASP A 92 -4.50 -8.50 -11.88
CA ASP A 92 -5.44 -9.53 -12.36
C ASP A 92 -5.87 -10.52 -11.27
N LEU A 93 -5.53 -10.23 -10.02
CA LEU A 93 -5.78 -11.11 -8.86
C LEU A 93 -7.03 -10.72 -8.05
N GLY A 94 -7.64 -9.56 -8.37
CA GLY A 94 -8.68 -8.96 -7.54
C GLY A 94 -8.09 -8.30 -6.30
N ARG A 95 -8.79 -8.42 -5.16
CA ARG A 95 -8.46 -7.76 -3.90
C ARG A 95 -7.21 -8.39 -3.29
N ILE A 96 -6.20 -7.59 -2.98
CA ILE A 96 -4.96 -8.05 -2.36
C ILE A 96 -4.91 -7.53 -0.92
N ARG A 97 -4.76 -8.43 0.06
CA ARG A 97 -4.77 -8.09 1.49
C ARG A 97 -3.38 -7.92 2.06
N ASP A 98 -2.47 -8.82 1.74
CA ASP A 98 -1.15 -8.82 2.36
C ASP A 98 -0.05 -9.11 1.34
N VAL A 99 1.13 -8.57 1.62
CA VAL A 99 2.36 -8.82 0.88
C VAL A 99 3.52 -8.86 1.86
N VAL A 100 4.31 -9.92 1.78
CA VAL A 100 5.50 -10.12 2.60
C VAL A 100 6.67 -10.46 1.69
N GLU A 101 7.83 -9.86 1.94
CA GLU A 101 9.07 -10.25 1.30
C GLU A 101 9.79 -11.29 2.17
N HIS A 102 10.35 -12.31 1.51
CA HIS A 102 11.29 -13.24 2.12
C HIS A 102 12.20 -13.86 1.05
N GLU A 103 13.51 -13.72 1.25
CA GLU A 103 14.57 -14.32 0.40
C GLU A 103 14.44 -14.00 -1.09
N GLY A 104 14.09 -12.75 -1.44
CA GLY A 104 13.93 -12.33 -2.83
C GLY A 104 12.63 -12.82 -3.47
N TYR A 105 11.65 -13.21 -2.67
CA TYR A 105 10.31 -13.53 -3.12
C TYR A 105 9.27 -12.66 -2.42
N LEU A 106 8.23 -12.28 -3.14
CA LEU A 106 7.02 -11.75 -2.51
C LEU A 106 5.97 -12.86 -2.37
N TYR A 107 5.40 -12.94 -1.18
CA TYR A 107 4.26 -13.76 -0.84
C TYR A 107 3.05 -12.85 -0.70
N ILE A 108 2.01 -13.12 -1.50
CA ILE A 108 0.87 -12.24 -1.69
C ILE A 108 -0.40 -13.00 -1.35
N SER A 109 -1.31 -12.42 -0.56
CA SER A 109 -2.62 -13.01 -0.27
C SER A 109 -3.76 -12.26 -0.99
N THR A 110 -4.62 -13.00 -1.67
CA THR A 110 -5.89 -12.46 -2.18
C THR A 110 -6.95 -12.45 -1.09
N CYS A 111 -7.98 -11.60 -1.25
CA CYS A 111 -9.06 -11.46 -0.28
C CYS A 111 -10.40 -11.15 -0.98
N ASN A 112 -10.70 -11.93 -2.01
CA ASN A 112 -11.90 -11.80 -2.83
C ASN A 112 -13.14 -12.30 -2.09
N ARG A 113 -12.99 -13.16 -1.07
CA ARG A 113 -14.11 -13.76 -0.30
C ARG A 113 -14.49 -13.00 0.96
N ASP A 114 -14.01 -11.77 1.13
CA ASP A 114 -14.32 -10.88 2.28
C ASP A 114 -15.72 -10.24 2.23
N GLY A 115 -16.54 -10.60 1.24
CA GLY A 115 -17.87 -10.04 0.99
C GLY A 115 -17.86 -8.73 0.21
N ARG A 116 -16.69 -8.21 -0.18
CA ARG A 116 -16.52 -6.99 -1.00
C ARG A 116 -15.88 -7.26 -2.37
N GLY A 117 -15.40 -8.49 -2.60
CA GLY A 117 -14.88 -8.93 -3.90
C GLY A 117 -15.87 -9.73 -4.73
N THR A 118 -15.43 -10.14 -5.91
CA THR A 118 -16.11 -11.09 -6.79
C THR A 118 -15.26 -12.38 -6.84
N PRO A 119 -15.50 -13.36 -5.96
CA PRO A 119 -14.68 -14.56 -5.89
C PRO A 119 -14.65 -15.32 -7.22
N GLN A 120 -13.46 -15.79 -7.60
CA GLN A 120 -13.27 -16.76 -8.66
C GLN A 120 -13.13 -18.18 -8.08
N SER A 121 -13.21 -19.18 -8.96
CA SER A 121 -12.90 -20.56 -8.56
C SER A 121 -11.47 -20.65 -8.04
N GLY A 122 -11.31 -21.26 -6.88
CA GLY A 122 -10.01 -21.40 -6.20
C GLY A 122 -9.57 -20.19 -5.37
N ASP A 123 -10.41 -19.17 -5.19
CA ASP A 123 -10.12 -18.10 -4.23
C ASP A 123 -10.40 -18.53 -2.78
N ASP A 124 -9.69 -18.00 -1.79
CA ASP A 124 -8.54 -17.09 -1.91
C ASP A 124 -7.20 -17.84 -2.05
N LYS A 125 -6.16 -17.15 -2.53
CA LYS A 125 -4.86 -17.72 -2.89
C LYS A 125 -3.72 -17.07 -2.12
N ILE A 126 -2.68 -17.85 -1.86
CA ILE A 126 -1.34 -17.35 -1.55
C ILE A 126 -0.48 -17.54 -2.81
N ILE A 127 0.06 -16.45 -3.32
CA ILE A 127 0.84 -16.39 -4.56
C ILE A 127 2.27 -16.02 -4.20
N ARG A 128 3.23 -16.70 -4.84
CA ARG A 128 4.65 -16.39 -4.69
C ARG A 128 5.21 -15.90 -6.02
N ILE A 129 5.85 -14.73 -6.02
CA ILE A 129 6.57 -14.20 -7.18
C ILE A 129 8.03 -13.98 -6.81
N LYS A 130 8.94 -14.22 -7.76
CA LYS A 130 10.37 -13.94 -7.59
C LYS A 130 10.62 -12.46 -7.88
N LEU A 131 11.47 -11.84 -7.08
CA LEU A 131 12.02 -10.52 -7.34
C LEU A 131 13.31 -10.70 -8.14
N ASP A 132 13.42 -9.95 -9.23
CA ASP A 132 14.61 -9.89 -10.09
C ASP A 132 15.55 -8.77 -9.65
#